data_AF-A0A546XI84-F1
#
_entry.id   AF-A0A546XI84-F1
#
_cell.length_a   1.000
_cell.length_b   1.000
_cell.length_c   1.000
_cell.angle_alpha   90.00
_cell.angle_beta   90.00
_cell.angle_gamma   90.00
#
_symmetry.space_group_name_H-M   'P 1'
#
loop_
_entity.id
_entity.type
_entity.pdbx_description
1 polymer ?
#
loop_
_entity_poly.entity_id
_entity_poly.type
_entity_poly.pdbx_seq_one_letter_code
_entity_poly.pdbx_strand_id
1 'polypeptide(L)'
;MLDIHVRLSDREELEASFESLKAQGIQASLDYIQVNVAPQIANLQQSITLAQEQIDQIIIGGKAPDTLKFGGREPAYYATAQALSDGLAGKVPSTRKVNDKELSGDVVLAKADVGLGNADNTADKDKPISDAQKAAFETKASRRNRQLNPAFQVCQDRALGATVDVGTAQYVMDGVHVNSTGGGVLRAGQVASDTPGGSPYRFRATVLTSDAAYGTGDYYGVVFPIEGIDVADLKFGTADAMPFVWRGVVKLPQGNYGLSFTNTSLTRSYVKMFTVTAAEANKDKLITAVVPGCKTGTWVKDSSASGISVRITLSSGSSFLTAQENEWGNGNFVATASLTPFMATVGNVVEVADIGLYAGGQLPEWELPNIGDAWRACLRYYFRSTINRVAIPDSITSTASDTRTKTCYLDLGTRMRAVPVVAVSAGFTGFGAVDALAATISGRQDTFQANNLWVADARI
;
A
#
# COMPACT_ATOMS: atom_id res chain seq x y z
N MET A 1 91.86 -8.64 149.52
CA MET A 1 90.42 -8.98 149.57
C MET A 1 89.72 -7.68 149.19
N LEU A 2 89.07 -7.61 148.01
CA LEU A 2 88.51 -6.35 147.51
C LEU A 2 87.55 -5.75 148.55
N ASP A 3 87.67 -4.44 148.78
CA ASP A 3 86.79 -3.65 149.65
C ASP A 3 85.33 -3.87 149.21
N ILE A 4 84.40 -3.91 150.19
CA ILE A 4 82.97 -4.05 149.93
C ILE A 4 82.47 -2.96 148.96
N HIS A 5 83.10 -1.78 148.97
CA HIS A 5 82.72 -0.67 148.09
C HIS A 5 82.94 -1.00 146.61
N VAL A 6 84.06 -1.64 146.24
CA VAL A 6 84.37 -2.00 144.85
C VAL A 6 83.39 -3.04 144.29
N ARG A 7 83.05 -4.06 145.08
CA ARG A 7 82.07 -5.09 144.67
C ARG A 7 80.66 -4.54 144.50
N LEU A 8 80.31 -3.47 145.24
CA LEU A 8 79.04 -2.79 145.11
C LEU A 8 79.00 -1.98 143.82
N SER A 9 80.07 -1.23 143.52
CA SER A 9 80.23 -0.48 142.27
C SER A 9 80.15 -1.37 141.02
N ASP A 10 80.83 -2.53 141.02
CA ASP A 10 80.76 -3.49 139.90
C ASP A 10 79.33 -4.02 139.67
N ARG A 11 78.55 -4.17 140.75
CA ARG A 11 77.15 -4.63 140.70
C ARG A 11 76.22 -3.55 140.16
N GLU A 12 76.44 -2.30 140.56
CA GLU A 12 75.72 -1.12 140.06
C GLU A 12 76.01 -0.90 138.57
N GLU A 13 77.25 -1.09 138.10
CA GLU A 13 77.60 -1.04 136.68
C GLU A 13 76.94 -2.18 135.86
N LEU A 14 76.88 -3.39 136.41
CA LEU A 14 76.15 -4.51 135.80
C LEU A 14 74.65 -4.24 135.68
N GLU A 15 74.02 -3.69 136.72
CA GLU A 15 72.61 -3.31 136.68
C GLU A 15 72.36 -2.15 135.71
N ALA A 16 73.25 -1.16 135.64
CA ALA A 16 73.20 -0.11 134.63
C ALA A 16 73.36 -0.66 133.20
N SER A 17 74.25 -1.64 133.00
CA SER A 17 74.44 -2.29 131.70
C SER A 17 73.20 -3.09 131.27
N PHE A 18 72.53 -3.75 132.21
CA PHE A 18 71.32 -4.52 131.95
C PHE A 18 70.12 -3.62 131.62
N GLU A 19 69.96 -2.50 132.34
CA GLU A 19 68.96 -1.49 132.00
C GLU A 19 69.24 -0.82 130.63
N SER A 20 70.52 -0.57 130.32
CA SER A 20 70.92 -0.10 128.98
C SER A 20 70.60 -1.13 127.88
N LEU A 21 70.83 -2.42 128.13
CA LEU A 21 70.52 -3.48 127.17
C LEU A 21 69.00 -3.63 126.93
N LYS A 22 68.18 -3.47 127.98
CA LYS A 22 66.71 -3.41 127.84
C LYS A 22 66.29 -2.23 126.98
N ALA A 23 66.84 -1.04 127.24
CA ALA A 23 66.55 0.16 126.48
C ALA A 23 66.95 0.00 125.00
N GLN A 24 68.12 -0.57 124.72
CA GLN A 24 68.60 -0.85 123.36
C GLN A 24 67.75 -1.93 122.65
N GLY A 25 67.34 -2.99 123.35
CA GLY A 25 66.46 -4.01 122.80
C GLY A 25 65.06 -3.48 122.46
N ILE A 26 64.52 -2.60 123.31
CA ILE A 26 63.27 -1.87 123.03
C ILE A 26 63.45 -0.97 121.81
N GLN A 27 64.55 -0.21 121.73
CA GLN A 27 64.81 0.69 120.61
C GLN A 27 65.00 -0.04 119.29
N ALA A 28 65.74 -1.15 119.27
CA ALA A 28 65.92 -1.98 118.07
C ALA A 28 64.59 -2.58 117.56
N SER A 29 63.67 -2.92 118.48
CA SER A 29 62.33 -3.39 118.13
C SER A 29 61.48 -2.27 117.53
N LEU A 30 61.57 -1.05 118.07
CA LEU A 30 60.91 0.14 117.54
C LEU A 30 61.44 0.51 116.15
N ASP A 31 62.75 0.47 115.95
CA ASP A 31 63.38 0.76 114.67
C ASP A 31 62.97 -0.27 113.61
N TYR A 32 62.89 -1.56 113.96
CA TYR A 32 62.40 -2.60 113.05
C TYR A 32 60.94 -2.37 112.62
N ILE A 33 60.08 -1.97 113.58
CA ILE A 33 58.67 -1.64 113.30
C ILE A 33 58.58 -0.42 112.37
N GLN A 34 59.36 0.62 112.62
CA GLN A 34 59.32 1.84 111.80
C GLN A 34 59.84 1.62 110.38
N VAL A 35 60.91 0.84 110.21
CA VAL A 35 61.54 0.66 108.89
C VAL A 35 60.78 -0.35 108.03
N ASN A 36 60.26 -1.44 108.61
CA ASN A 36 59.69 -2.53 107.80
C ASN A 36 58.17 -2.62 107.86
N VAL A 37 57.57 -2.40 109.03
CA VAL A 37 56.14 -2.67 109.25
C VAL A 37 55.29 -1.43 108.93
N ALA A 38 55.70 -0.25 109.39
CA ALA A 38 54.94 0.99 109.18
C ALA A 38 54.70 1.35 107.70
N PRO A 39 55.69 1.23 106.77
CA PRO A 39 55.46 1.53 105.36
C PRO A 39 54.49 0.55 104.67
N GLN A 40 54.52 -0.72 105.07
CA GLN A 40 53.61 -1.73 104.54
C GLN A 40 52.17 -1.42 104.95
N ILE A 41 51.96 -1.03 106.20
CA ILE A 41 50.64 -0.61 106.71
C ILE A 41 50.14 0.63 105.97
N ALA A 42 50.99 1.62 105.70
CA ALA A 42 50.61 2.81 104.95
C ALA A 42 50.20 2.50 103.49
N ASN A 43 50.94 1.63 102.80
CA ASN A 43 50.62 1.21 101.44
C ASN A 43 49.32 0.37 101.37
N LEU A 44 49.09 -0.48 102.37
CA LEU A 44 47.85 -1.22 102.53
C LEU A 44 46.66 -0.28 102.73
N GLN A 45 46.80 0.74 103.58
CA GLN A 45 45.76 1.76 103.77
C GLN A 45 45.42 2.48 102.46
N GLN A 46 46.42 2.88 101.69
CA GLN A 46 46.18 3.57 100.42
C GLN A 46 45.46 2.69 99.39
N SER A 47 45.84 1.41 99.32
CA SER A 47 45.20 0.44 98.42
C SER A 47 43.75 0.15 98.81
N ILE A 48 43.48 0.07 100.12
CA ILE A 48 42.13 -0.11 100.66
C ILE A 48 41.27 1.13 100.35
N THR A 49 41.79 2.34 100.55
CA THR A 49 41.04 3.57 100.23
C THR A 49 40.69 3.64 98.74
N LEU A 50 41.62 3.35 97.85
CA LEU A 50 41.37 3.38 96.40
C LEU A 50 40.35 2.30 95.98
N ALA A 51 40.45 1.10 96.54
CA ALA A 51 39.49 0.04 96.29
C ALA A 51 38.10 0.41 96.82
N GLN A 52 38.03 1.05 98.01
CA GLN A 52 36.77 1.51 98.58
C GLN A 52 36.14 2.58 97.70
N GLU A 53 36.90 3.56 97.20
CA GLU A 53 36.41 4.57 96.26
C GLU A 53 35.89 3.94 94.96
N GLN A 54 36.58 2.94 94.39
CA GLN A 54 36.12 2.22 93.20
C GLN A 54 34.86 1.38 93.45
N ILE A 55 34.79 0.72 94.60
CA ILE A 55 33.62 -0.04 95.03
C ILE A 55 32.44 0.90 95.26
N ASP A 56 32.64 2.05 95.90
CA ASP A 56 31.59 3.04 96.15
C ASP A 56 31.06 3.62 94.83
N GLN A 57 31.92 3.83 93.83
CA GLN A 57 31.50 4.20 92.47
C GLN A 57 30.63 3.12 91.80
N ILE A 58 30.91 1.84 92.04
CA ILE A 58 30.13 0.72 91.50
C ILE A 58 28.81 0.53 92.27
N ILE A 59 28.84 0.60 93.61
CA ILE A 59 27.70 0.34 94.49
C ILE A 59 26.70 1.50 94.47
N ILE A 60 27.17 2.75 94.56
CA ILE A 60 26.31 3.93 94.60
C ILE A 60 25.94 4.38 93.17
N GLY A 61 26.86 4.24 92.21
CA GLY A 61 26.65 4.62 90.80
C GLY A 61 25.96 3.54 89.94
N GLY A 62 25.99 2.28 90.36
CA GLY A 62 25.28 1.16 89.74
C GLY A 62 25.67 0.85 88.29
N LYS A 63 26.84 1.32 87.80
CA LYS A 63 27.19 1.22 86.37
C LYS A 63 28.66 0.83 86.16
N ALA A 64 28.88 -0.01 85.15
CA ALA A 64 30.20 -0.53 84.77
C ALA A 64 31.18 0.58 84.30
N PRO A 65 32.51 0.35 84.32
CA PRO A 65 33.56 1.37 84.26
C PRO A 65 33.58 2.37 83.09
N ASP A 66 32.89 2.11 81.95
CA ASP A 66 32.92 2.96 80.74
C ASP A 66 31.59 3.67 80.41
N THR A 67 30.57 3.57 81.26
CA THR A 67 29.23 4.16 81.03
C THR A 67 29.20 5.69 81.05
N LEU A 68 30.23 6.35 81.61
CA LEU A 68 30.38 7.81 81.63
C LEU A 68 30.58 8.42 80.24
N LYS A 69 31.20 7.70 79.30
CA LYS A 69 31.37 8.17 77.90
C LYS A 69 30.05 8.22 77.12
N PHE A 70 29.02 7.53 77.62
CA PHE A 70 27.69 7.44 77.03
C PHE A 70 26.64 8.12 77.93
N GLY A 71 26.98 9.25 78.56
CA GLY A 71 26.03 10.05 79.36
C GLY A 71 25.38 9.29 80.51
N GLY A 72 26.03 8.21 80.99
CA GLY A 72 25.50 7.36 82.05
C GLY A 72 24.28 6.54 81.63
N ARG A 73 24.06 6.21 80.35
CA ARG A 73 22.97 5.32 79.93
C ARG A 73 23.50 4.04 79.28
N GLU A 74 22.78 2.93 79.46
CA GLU A 74 23.17 1.64 78.86
C GLU A 74 23.19 1.73 77.32
N PRO A 75 24.02 0.96 76.59
CA PRO A 75 24.04 0.97 75.12
C PRO A 75 22.66 0.73 74.47
N ALA A 76 21.82 -0.08 75.13
CA ALA A 76 20.43 -0.31 74.73
C ALA A 76 19.61 1.00 74.70
N TYR A 77 19.92 2.01 75.51
CA TYR A 77 19.21 3.28 75.54
C TYR A 77 19.31 4.06 74.21
N TYR A 78 20.44 3.97 73.51
CA TYR A 78 20.68 4.72 72.28
C TYR A 78 20.18 3.98 71.02
N ALA A 79 19.89 2.69 71.13
CA ALA A 79 19.37 1.88 70.03
C ALA A 79 18.60 0.66 70.56
N THR A 80 17.52 0.89 71.30
CA THR A 80 16.59 -0.21 71.59
C THR A 80 16.02 -0.66 70.24
N ALA A 81 15.70 -1.96 70.11
CA ALA A 81 14.94 -2.44 68.94
C ALA A 81 13.65 -1.61 68.74
N GLN A 82 13.09 -1.10 69.83
CA GLN A 82 11.98 -0.16 69.83
C GLN A 82 12.33 1.21 69.23
N ALA A 83 13.43 1.87 69.65
CA ALA A 83 13.84 3.16 69.10
C ALA A 83 14.21 3.07 67.61
N LEU A 84 14.77 1.94 67.18
CA LEU A 84 14.99 1.65 65.77
C LEU A 84 13.64 1.47 65.04
N SER A 85 12.74 0.64 65.58
CA SER A 85 11.39 0.44 65.05
C SER A 85 10.61 1.76 64.94
N ASP A 86 10.67 2.62 65.95
CA ASP A 86 10.00 3.92 66.01
C ASP A 86 10.63 4.91 65.01
N GLY A 87 11.96 4.87 64.83
CA GLY A 87 12.67 5.69 63.85
C GLY A 87 12.46 5.27 62.40
N LEU A 88 12.19 3.99 62.15
CA LEU A 88 11.79 3.43 60.86
C LEU A 88 10.28 3.59 60.61
N ALA A 89 9.46 3.54 61.65
CA ALA A 89 8.03 3.81 61.60
C ALA A 89 7.82 5.25 61.08
N GLY A 90 7.27 5.36 59.87
CA GLY A 90 7.01 6.65 59.21
C GLY A 90 8.06 7.10 58.20
N LYS A 91 9.17 6.36 57.99
CA LYS A 91 10.06 6.62 56.83
C LYS A 91 9.35 6.32 55.51
N VAL A 92 8.45 5.34 55.50
CA VAL A 92 7.42 5.15 54.48
C VAL A 92 6.06 5.34 55.14
N PRO A 93 5.40 6.49 54.96
CA PRO A 93 4.06 6.69 55.49
C PRO A 93 3.08 5.77 54.76
N SER A 94 2.48 4.82 55.49
CA SER A 94 1.43 3.92 54.97
C SER A 94 0.14 4.66 54.58
N THR A 95 0.00 5.91 55.00
CA THR A 95 -1.07 6.83 54.59
C THR A 95 -0.86 7.40 53.19
N ARG A 96 0.36 7.36 52.63
CA ARG A 96 0.60 7.74 51.24
C ARG A 96 0.17 6.61 50.33
N LYS A 97 -0.59 6.97 49.32
CA LYS A 97 -1.13 6.05 48.33
C LYS A 97 -0.57 6.36 46.94
N VAL A 98 -0.41 5.34 46.12
CA VAL A 98 -0.17 5.46 44.68
C VAL A 98 -1.42 4.97 43.99
N ASN A 99 -2.18 5.89 43.39
CA ASN A 99 -3.50 5.63 42.82
C ASN A 99 -4.40 4.79 43.76
N ASP A 100 -4.69 5.34 44.94
CA ASP A 100 -5.50 4.73 46.00
C ASP A 100 -4.99 3.43 46.63
N LYS A 101 -3.82 2.92 46.21
CA LYS A 101 -3.17 1.73 46.78
C LYS A 101 -2.15 2.10 47.85
N GLU A 102 -2.22 1.43 49.00
CA GLU A 102 -1.33 1.66 50.13
C GLU A 102 0.10 1.17 49.84
N LEU A 103 1.09 1.86 50.41
CA LEU A 103 2.51 1.51 50.29
C LEU A 103 2.93 0.47 51.33
N SER A 104 2.28 -0.68 51.32
CA SER A 104 2.58 -1.82 52.21
C SER A 104 3.36 -2.95 51.53
N GLY A 105 3.61 -2.83 50.23
CA GLY A 105 4.36 -3.79 49.40
C GLY A 105 4.51 -3.30 47.95
N ASP A 106 4.74 -4.23 47.03
CA ASP A 106 4.82 -3.91 45.58
C ASP A 106 3.47 -3.39 45.06
N VAL A 107 3.50 -2.22 44.42
CA VAL A 107 2.30 -1.62 43.82
C VAL A 107 2.16 -2.08 42.38
N VAL A 108 1.20 -2.97 42.13
CA VAL A 108 0.82 -3.37 40.77
C VAL A 108 -0.21 -2.37 40.23
N LEU A 109 0.06 -1.72 39.11
CA LEU A 109 -0.85 -0.82 38.42
C LEU A 109 -1.42 -1.48 37.16
N ALA A 110 -2.74 -1.50 37.03
CA ALA A 110 -3.46 -1.77 35.81
C ALA A 110 -3.64 -0.47 35.02
N LYS A 111 -3.98 -0.56 33.73
CA LYS A 111 -4.22 0.62 32.88
C LYS A 111 -5.27 1.58 33.45
N ALA A 112 -6.31 1.04 34.10
CA ALA A 112 -7.35 1.84 34.74
C ALA A 112 -6.81 2.69 35.90
N ASP A 113 -5.73 2.26 36.56
CA ASP A 113 -5.13 2.98 37.68
C ASP A 113 -4.40 4.27 37.27
N VAL A 114 -4.25 4.53 35.98
CA VAL A 114 -3.57 5.75 35.48
C VAL A 114 -4.46 6.50 34.48
N GLY A 115 -5.78 6.24 34.51
CA GLY A 115 -6.74 6.86 33.60
C GLY A 115 -6.64 6.37 32.14
N LEU A 116 -5.95 5.24 31.90
CA LEU A 116 -5.70 4.68 30.58
C LEU A 116 -6.60 3.46 30.29
N GLY A 117 -7.78 3.37 30.90
CA GLY A 117 -8.71 2.24 30.74
C GLY A 117 -9.13 1.97 29.28
N ASN A 118 -9.10 3.01 28.43
CA ASN A 118 -9.40 2.91 26.99
C ASN A 118 -8.14 2.83 26.11
N ALA A 119 -6.94 2.86 26.70
CA ALA A 119 -5.70 2.82 25.94
C ALA A 119 -5.30 1.35 25.71
N ASP A 120 -5.38 0.90 24.46
CA ASP A 120 -4.86 -0.40 24.07
C ASP A 120 -3.45 -0.30 23.50
N ASN A 121 -2.61 -1.27 23.87
CA ASN A 121 -1.24 -1.39 23.34
C ASN A 121 -1.29 -2.19 22.03
N THR A 122 -2.11 -1.70 21.10
CA THR A 122 -2.24 -2.26 19.75
C THR A 122 -1.05 -1.79 18.94
N ALA A 123 -0.22 -2.72 18.46
CA ALA A 123 0.90 -2.39 17.59
C ALA A 123 0.40 -1.63 16.35
N ASP A 124 1.20 -0.71 15.80
CA ASP A 124 0.75 0.15 14.69
C ASP A 124 0.22 -0.62 13.48
N LYS A 125 0.73 -1.83 13.24
CA LYS A 125 0.27 -2.73 12.16
C LYS A 125 -1.15 -3.28 12.40
N ASP A 126 -1.55 -3.41 13.66
CA ASP A 126 -2.84 -4.00 14.07
C ASP A 126 -3.90 -2.93 14.36
N LYS A 127 -3.52 -1.65 14.30
CA LYS A 127 -4.48 -0.55 14.43
C LYS A 127 -5.41 -0.55 13.21
N PRO A 128 -6.74 -0.57 13.41
CA PRO A 128 -7.65 -0.48 12.29
C PRO A 128 -7.44 0.86 11.57
N ILE A 129 -7.51 0.84 10.25
CA ILE A 129 -7.72 2.07 9.49
C ILE A 129 -9.07 2.65 9.90
N SER A 130 -9.19 3.98 9.93
CA SER A 130 -10.47 4.58 10.28
C SER A 130 -11.54 4.23 9.25
N ASP A 131 -12.81 4.17 9.67
CA ASP A 131 -13.93 3.93 8.76
C ASP A 131 -13.94 4.94 7.60
N ALA A 132 -13.53 6.18 7.87
CA ALA A 132 -13.37 7.23 6.86
C ALA A 132 -12.27 6.89 5.83
N GLN A 133 -11.13 6.37 6.26
CA GLN A 133 -10.06 5.93 5.35
C GLN A 133 -10.48 4.73 4.52
N LYS A 134 -11.16 3.76 5.15
CA LYS A 134 -11.70 2.58 4.46
C LYS A 134 -12.71 2.98 3.39
N ALA A 135 -13.68 3.84 3.73
CA ALA A 135 -14.66 4.37 2.78
C ALA A 135 -13.99 5.16 1.64
N ALA A 136 -12.96 5.94 1.93
CA ALA A 136 -12.18 6.66 0.91
C ALA A 136 -11.44 5.70 -0.06
N PHE A 137 -10.94 4.57 0.42
CA PHE A 137 -10.32 3.56 -0.46
C PHE A 137 -11.34 2.79 -1.30
N GLU A 138 -12.49 2.44 -0.72
CA GLU A 138 -13.58 1.76 -1.44
C GLU A 138 -14.20 2.64 -2.54
N THR A 139 -14.12 3.97 -2.41
CA THR A 139 -14.57 4.93 -3.43
C THR A 139 -13.52 5.26 -4.48
N LYS A 140 -12.32 4.69 -4.40
CA LYS A 140 -11.25 4.99 -5.36
C LYS A 140 -11.56 4.39 -6.73
N ALA A 141 -11.68 5.26 -7.74
CA ALA A 141 -11.88 4.84 -9.13
C ALA A 141 -10.66 4.13 -9.72
N SER A 142 -10.90 3.11 -10.56
CA SER A 142 -9.86 2.51 -11.41
C SER A 142 -9.38 3.53 -12.44
N ARG A 143 -8.07 3.80 -12.52
CA ARG A 143 -7.50 4.69 -13.56
C ARG A 143 -7.20 3.99 -14.89
N ARG A 144 -7.16 2.66 -14.93
CA ARG A 144 -6.89 1.90 -16.16
C ARG A 144 -8.05 2.06 -17.15
N ASN A 145 -7.83 2.84 -18.20
CA ASN A 145 -8.74 2.91 -19.35
C ASN A 145 -8.53 1.66 -20.23
N ARG A 146 -9.62 0.98 -20.58
CA ARG A 146 -9.60 -0.25 -21.40
C ARG A 146 -9.89 0.00 -22.89
N GLN A 147 -10.21 1.23 -23.27
CA GLN A 147 -10.36 1.59 -24.68
C GLN A 147 -9.00 1.63 -25.38
N LEU A 148 -8.92 1.08 -26.59
CA LEU A 148 -7.66 0.91 -27.33
C LEU A 148 -7.01 2.24 -27.74
N ASN A 149 -7.82 3.16 -28.28
CA ASN A 149 -7.38 4.47 -28.79
C ASN A 149 -8.29 5.59 -28.26
N PRO A 150 -8.27 5.86 -26.94
CA PRO A 150 -9.35 6.61 -26.31
C PRO A 150 -9.36 8.12 -26.59
N ALA A 151 -8.24 8.67 -27.02
CA ALA A 151 -8.08 10.04 -27.47
C ALA A 151 -7.99 10.17 -29.00
N PHE A 152 -8.28 9.07 -29.72
CA PHE A 152 -8.25 9.00 -31.19
C PHE A 152 -6.93 9.51 -31.79
N GLN A 153 -5.79 9.25 -31.14
CA GLN A 153 -4.47 9.77 -31.56
C GLN A 153 -3.80 8.91 -32.63
N VAL A 154 -4.17 7.64 -32.72
CA VAL A 154 -3.51 6.65 -33.57
C VAL A 154 -4.37 6.30 -34.77
N CYS A 155 -3.78 6.35 -35.97
CA CYS A 155 -4.34 5.89 -37.23
C CYS A 155 -3.17 5.35 -38.07
N GLN A 156 -2.94 4.04 -38.03
CA GLN A 156 -1.76 3.39 -38.62
C GLN A 156 -2.02 2.87 -40.03
N ASP A 157 -3.27 2.54 -40.33
CA ASP A 157 -3.67 1.94 -41.60
C ASP A 157 -3.85 2.96 -42.74
N ARG A 158 -3.94 4.26 -42.40
CA ARG A 158 -4.16 5.36 -43.33
C ARG A 158 -3.39 6.61 -42.91
N ALA A 159 -3.37 7.62 -43.78
CA ALA A 159 -2.83 8.92 -43.42
C ALA A 159 -3.67 9.58 -42.31
N LEU A 160 -3.02 10.31 -41.42
CA LEU A 160 -3.67 11.07 -40.36
C LEU A 160 -4.72 12.02 -40.96
N GLY A 161 -5.94 11.99 -40.42
CA GLY A 161 -7.07 12.80 -40.94
C GLY A 161 -7.70 12.31 -42.25
N ALA A 162 -7.28 11.17 -42.80
CA ALA A 162 -7.97 10.55 -43.93
C ALA A 162 -9.42 10.18 -43.56
N THR A 163 -10.31 10.24 -44.55
CA THR A 163 -11.71 9.83 -44.40
C THR A 163 -12.03 8.61 -45.26
N VAL A 164 -13.04 7.85 -44.84
CA VAL A 164 -13.51 6.62 -45.49
C VAL A 164 -15.02 6.67 -45.63
N ASP A 165 -15.53 6.32 -46.80
CA ASP A 165 -16.96 6.18 -47.04
C ASP A 165 -17.42 4.77 -46.65
N VAL A 166 -18.22 4.70 -45.59
CA VAL A 166 -18.67 3.47 -44.95
C VAL A 166 -20.10 3.15 -45.42
N GLY A 167 -20.20 2.47 -46.56
CA GLY A 167 -21.42 1.78 -47.03
C GLY A 167 -21.51 0.32 -46.58
N THR A 168 -20.43 -0.20 -45.99
CA THR A 168 -20.37 -1.53 -45.39
C THR A 168 -19.47 -1.45 -44.15
N ALA A 169 -19.85 -2.18 -43.11
CA ALA A 169 -19.14 -2.28 -41.84
C ALA A 169 -17.62 -2.44 -42.02
N GLN A 170 -16.83 -1.54 -41.42
CA GLN A 170 -15.37 -1.59 -41.48
C GLN A 170 -14.71 -0.76 -40.37
N TYR A 171 -13.41 -1.01 -40.16
CA TYR A 171 -12.56 -0.13 -39.34
C TYR A 171 -12.15 1.11 -40.13
N VAL A 172 -12.30 2.26 -39.48
CA VAL A 172 -11.99 3.58 -40.06
C VAL A 172 -10.70 4.19 -39.51
N MET A 173 -10.30 3.75 -38.32
CA MET A 173 -9.02 4.01 -37.65
C MET A 173 -8.83 2.96 -36.54
N ASP A 174 -7.65 2.93 -35.91
CA ASP A 174 -7.34 1.98 -34.85
C ASP A 174 -8.36 2.04 -33.70
N GLY A 175 -8.98 0.90 -33.40
CA GLY A 175 -9.96 0.76 -32.32
C GLY A 175 -11.34 1.35 -32.62
N VAL A 176 -11.60 1.86 -33.82
CA VAL A 176 -12.91 2.42 -34.19
C VAL A 176 -13.48 1.71 -35.41
N HIS A 177 -14.59 1.03 -35.18
CA HIS A 177 -15.35 0.35 -36.20
C HIS A 177 -16.66 1.11 -36.45
N VAL A 178 -17.01 1.33 -37.71
CA VAL A 178 -18.30 1.94 -38.08
C VAL A 178 -19.14 0.89 -38.76
N ASN A 179 -20.35 0.68 -38.23
CA ASN A 179 -21.35 -0.18 -38.87
C ASN A 179 -22.22 0.66 -39.80
N SER A 180 -22.44 0.10 -40.99
CA SER A 180 -23.40 0.53 -41.97
C SER A 180 -23.89 -0.72 -42.70
N THR A 181 -25.16 -1.08 -42.48
CA THR A 181 -25.74 -2.33 -43.02
C THR A 181 -26.95 -2.11 -43.92
N GLY A 182 -27.61 -0.95 -43.83
CA GLY A 182 -28.71 -0.56 -44.73
C GLY A 182 -28.23 0.15 -46.00
N GLY A 183 -29.08 1.01 -46.58
CA GLY A 183 -28.79 1.72 -47.84
C GLY A 183 -27.95 3.00 -47.73
N GLY A 184 -27.78 3.53 -46.52
CA GLY A 184 -27.05 4.77 -46.23
C GLY A 184 -25.53 4.63 -46.17
N VAL A 185 -24.82 5.77 -46.26
CA VAL A 185 -23.35 5.83 -46.24
C VAL A 185 -22.89 6.90 -45.24
N LEU A 186 -21.94 6.54 -44.39
CA LEU A 186 -21.27 7.45 -43.45
C LEU A 186 -19.84 7.75 -43.92
N ARG A 187 -19.48 9.02 -44.11
CA ARG A 187 -18.09 9.43 -44.29
C ARG A 187 -17.45 9.63 -42.93
N ALA A 188 -16.51 8.78 -42.57
CA ALA A 188 -15.91 8.73 -41.24
C ALA A 188 -14.40 8.96 -41.25
N GLY A 189 -13.86 9.55 -40.20
CA GLY A 189 -12.42 9.77 -40.05
C GLY A 189 -12.05 10.45 -38.74
N GLN A 190 -10.75 10.63 -38.56
CA GLN A 190 -10.17 11.34 -37.42
C GLN A 190 -10.14 12.84 -37.74
N VAL A 191 -10.45 13.71 -36.76
CA VAL A 191 -10.44 15.16 -36.93
C VAL A 191 -9.65 15.80 -35.80
N ALA A 192 -8.73 16.70 -36.14
CA ALA A 192 -8.03 17.55 -35.19
C ALA A 192 -8.98 18.67 -34.72
N SER A 193 -9.42 18.61 -33.47
CA SER A 193 -10.33 19.61 -32.89
C SER A 193 -10.28 19.49 -31.37
N ASP A 194 -10.20 20.63 -30.69
CA ASP A 194 -10.19 20.71 -29.23
C ASP A 194 -11.35 19.94 -28.62
N THR A 195 -11.09 19.19 -27.56
CA THR A 195 -12.08 18.42 -26.80
C THR A 195 -12.12 18.92 -25.34
N PRO A 196 -13.22 18.71 -24.60
CA PRO A 196 -13.30 19.13 -23.20
C PRO A 196 -12.23 18.49 -22.32
N GLY A 197 -11.78 17.27 -22.64
CA GLY A 197 -10.69 16.58 -21.96
C GLY A 197 -9.28 16.92 -22.45
N GLY A 198 -9.13 17.80 -23.45
CA GLY A 198 -7.82 18.17 -24.01
C GLY A 198 -7.20 17.13 -24.93
N SER A 199 -7.96 16.11 -25.36
CA SER A 199 -7.53 15.24 -26.47
C SER A 199 -7.38 16.04 -27.76
N PRO A 200 -6.30 15.81 -28.53
CA PRO A 200 -6.02 16.56 -29.76
C PRO A 200 -6.90 16.13 -30.94
N TYR A 201 -7.51 14.95 -30.86
CA TYR A 201 -8.33 14.39 -31.94
C TYR A 201 -9.66 13.86 -31.42
N ARG A 202 -10.60 13.76 -32.36
CA ARG A 202 -11.91 13.14 -32.18
C ARG A 202 -12.25 12.29 -33.40
N PHE A 203 -13.09 11.29 -33.20
CA PHE A 203 -13.77 10.62 -34.30
C PHE A 203 -14.87 11.52 -34.84
N ARG A 204 -15.05 11.57 -36.16
CA ARG A 204 -16.18 12.19 -36.84
C ARG A 204 -16.76 11.24 -37.87
N ALA A 205 -18.09 11.18 -37.96
CA ALA A 205 -18.78 10.66 -39.14
C ALA A 205 -19.92 11.57 -39.59
N THR A 206 -20.05 11.72 -40.91
CA THR A 206 -21.08 12.54 -41.56
C THR A 206 -21.95 11.65 -42.44
N VAL A 207 -23.27 11.82 -42.40
CA VAL A 207 -24.18 11.14 -43.33
C VAL A 207 -23.94 11.69 -44.73
N LEU A 208 -23.39 10.86 -45.62
CA LEU A 208 -23.14 11.19 -47.02
C LEU A 208 -24.33 10.79 -47.90
N THR A 209 -24.89 9.61 -47.64
CA THR A 209 -26.11 9.10 -48.29
C THR A 209 -27.10 8.78 -47.20
N SER A 210 -28.29 9.38 -47.26
CA SER A 210 -29.32 9.16 -46.25
C SER A 210 -29.98 7.80 -46.39
N ASP A 211 -30.40 7.25 -45.26
CA ASP A 211 -31.32 6.14 -45.18
C ASP A 211 -32.45 6.50 -44.22
N ALA A 212 -33.67 6.52 -44.76
CA ALA A 212 -34.89 6.89 -44.05
C ALA A 212 -35.85 5.70 -43.86
N ALA A 213 -35.49 4.50 -44.34
CA ALA A 213 -36.36 3.33 -44.32
C ALA A 213 -35.55 2.08 -43.98
N TYR A 214 -35.40 1.82 -42.68
CA TYR A 214 -34.56 0.74 -42.18
C TYR A 214 -35.25 -0.63 -42.33
N GLY A 215 -34.56 -1.57 -42.98
CA GLY A 215 -34.85 -2.99 -42.86
C GLY A 215 -34.73 -3.45 -41.40
N THR A 216 -35.38 -4.56 -41.05
CA THR A 216 -35.43 -5.03 -39.66
C THR A 216 -34.04 -5.29 -39.07
N GLY A 217 -33.09 -5.76 -39.90
CA GLY A 217 -31.70 -6.06 -39.57
C GLY A 217 -30.69 -4.97 -39.92
N ASP A 218 -31.13 -3.75 -40.22
CA ASP A 218 -30.23 -2.64 -40.50
C ASP A 218 -29.68 -2.02 -39.21
N TYR A 219 -28.41 -1.61 -39.23
CA TYR A 219 -27.75 -0.99 -38.09
C TYR A 219 -26.71 0.03 -38.55
N TYR A 220 -26.78 1.21 -37.93
CA TYR A 220 -25.82 2.30 -38.09
C TYR A 220 -25.30 2.72 -36.73
N GLY A 221 -23.99 2.64 -36.56
CA GLY A 221 -23.39 3.01 -35.28
C GLY A 221 -21.88 2.99 -35.28
N VAL A 222 -21.33 3.63 -34.26
CA VAL A 222 -19.91 3.65 -33.97
C VAL A 222 -19.64 2.63 -32.89
N VAL A 223 -18.67 1.76 -33.12
CA VAL A 223 -18.35 0.62 -32.26
C VAL A 223 -16.90 0.71 -31.81
N PHE A 224 -16.71 0.61 -30.50
CA PHE A 224 -15.43 0.56 -29.82
C PHE A 224 -15.27 -0.83 -29.21
N PRO A 225 -14.68 -1.79 -29.94
CA PRO A 225 -14.42 -3.13 -29.44
C PRO A 225 -13.25 -3.08 -28.44
N ILE A 226 -13.40 -3.80 -27.33
CA ILE A 226 -12.36 -3.98 -26.32
C ILE A 226 -12.01 -5.46 -26.25
N GLU A 227 -10.71 -5.78 -26.28
CA GLU A 227 -10.20 -7.16 -26.26
C GLU A 227 -10.69 -7.92 -25.03
N GLY A 228 -10.94 -9.23 -25.17
CA GLY A 228 -11.39 -10.07 -24.06
C GLY A 228 -10.40 -10.08 -22.89
N ILE A 229 -9.10 -10.09 -23.20
CA ILE A 229 -8.04 -10.07 -22.19
C ILE A 229 -8.06 -8.78 -21.35
N ASP A 230 -8.50 -7.65 -21.91
CA ASP A 230 -8.52 -6.36 -21.22
C ASP A 230 -9.68 -6.21 -20.24
N VAL A 231 -10.71 -7.06 -20.38
CA VAL A 231 -11.90 -7.10 -19.52
C VAL A 231 -12.02 -8.40 -18.73
N ALA A 232 -11.00 -9.26 -18.77
CA ALA A 232 -11.01 -10.55 -18.09
C ALA A 232 -11.21 -10.40 -16.57
N ASP A 233 -10.66 -9.32 -15.99
CA ASP A 233 -10.78 -8.97 -14.58
C ASP A 233 -12.18 -8.54 -14.16
N LEU A 234 -13.04 -8.15 -15.11
CA LEU A 234 -14.45 -7.84 -14.84
C LEU A 234 -15.30 -9.09 -14.58
N LYS A 235 -14.75 -10.29 -14.82
CA LYS A 235 -15.35 -11.59 -14.48
C LYS A 235 -16.79 -11.78 -14.98
N PHE A 236 -17.13 -11.20 -16.14
CA PHE A 236 -18.46 -11.37 -16.73
C PHE A 236 -18.79 -12.85 -16.98
N GLY A 237 -20.07 -13.19 -16.84
CA GLY A 237 -20.58 -14.57 -16.91
C GLY A 237 -20.42 -15.36 -15.61
N THR A 238 -20.00 -14.73 -14.50
CA THR A 238 -19.80 -15.39 -13.20
C THR A 238 -20.55 -14.67 -12.08
N ALA A 239 -20.68 -15.31 -10.91
CA ALA A 239 -21.29 -14.70 -9.73
C ALA A 239 -20.54 -13.42 -9.27
N ASP A 240 -19.24 -13.35 -9.52
CA ASP A 240 -18.32 -12.26 -9.13
C ASP A 240 -18.21 -11.15 -10.19
N ALA A 241 -19.11 -11.10 -11.17
CA ALA A 241 -19.05 -10.10 -12.24
C ALA A 241 -19.03 -8.67 -11.66
N MET A 242 -17.98 -7.92 -12.00
CA MET A 242 -17.73 -6.58 -11.48
C MET A 242 -18.47 -5.53 -12.32
N PRO A 243 -18.98 -4.45 -11.69
CA PRO A 243 -19.50 -3.32 -12.44
C PRO A 243 -18.36 -2.59 -13.17
N PHE A 244 -18.75 -1.77 -14.14
CA PHE A 244 -17.85 -0.84 -14.81
C PHE A 244 -18.54 0.49 -15.05
N VAL A 245 -17.74 1.51 -15.33
CA VAL A 245 -18.22 2.81 -15.77
C VAL A 245 -17.62 3.12 -17.13
N TRP A 246 -18.48 3.58 -18.04
CA TRP A 246 -18.08 4.10 -19.33
C TRP A 246 -18.29 5.61 -19.40
N ARG A 247 -17.41 6.29 -20.14
CA ARG A 247 -17.53 7.70 -20.52
C ARG A 247 -17.26 7.89 -22.00
N GLY A 248 -17.84 8.95 -22.56
CA GLY A 248 -17.45 9.51 -23.83
C GLY A 248 -18.08 10.88 -24.02
N VAL A 249 -17.34 11.80 -24.62
CA VAL A 249 -17.88 13.08 -25.09
C VAL A 249 -18.47 12.85 -26.46
N VAL A 250 -19.73 13.25 -26.65
CA VAL A 250 -20.43 13.14 -27.93
C VAL A 250 -20.86 14.52 -28.42
N LYS A 251 -20.90 14.69 -29.74
CA LYS A 251 -21.47 15.87 -30.39
C LYS A 251 -22.36 15.40 -31.53
N LEU A 252 -23.66 15.62 -31.38
CA LEU A 252 -24.71 15.06 -32.22
C LEU A 252 -25.85 16.09 -32.38
N PRO A 253 -26.69 16.00 -33.43
CA PRO A 253 -27.93 16.75 -33.51
C PRO A 253 -28.87 16.41 -32.34
N GLN A 254 -29.87 17.26 -32.10
CA GLN A 254 -30.93 16.97 -31.13
C GLN A 254 -31.57 15.60 -31.42
N GLY A 255 -31.76 14.80 -30.38
CA GLY A 255 -32.37 13.47 -30.53
C GLY A 255 -32.06 12.54 -29.36
N ASN A 256 -32.65 11.36 -29.40
CA ASN A 256 -32.36 10.24 -28.51
C ASN A 256 -31.49 9.23 -29.25
N TYR A 257 -30.39 8.82 -28.62
CA TYR A 257 -29.42 7.89 -29.19
C TYR A 257 -29.14 6.76 -28.21
N GLY A 258 -28.78 5.60 -28.76
CA GLY A 258 -28.47 4.42 -27.96
C GLY A 258 -27.01 4.38 -27.57
N LEU A 259 -26.73 4.11 -26.30
CA LEU A 259 -25.45 3.59 -25.83
C LEU A 259 -25.67 2.13 -25.42
N SER A 260 -24.91 1.21 -26.01
CA SER A 260 -25.04 -0.20 -25.68
C SER A 260 -23.70 -0.90 -25.47
N PHE A 261 -23.76 -1.96 -24.67
CA PHE A 261 -22.63 -2.80 -24.34
C PHE A 261 -22.98 -4.24 -24.67
N THR A 262 -22.21 -4.87 -25.54
CA THR A 262 -22.55 -6.19 -26.11
C THR A 262 -21.38 -7.16 -25.98
N ASN A 263 -21.67 -8.44 -25.74
CA ASN A 263 -20.64 -9.48 -25.86
C ASN A 263 -20.40 -9.86 -27.34
N THR A 264 -19.27 -10.49 -27.63
CA THR A 264 -18.90 -10.90 -29.00
C THR A 264 -19.87 -11.88 -29.64
N SER A 265 -20.46 -12.79 -28.86
CA SER A 265 -21.47 -13.72 -29.37
C SER A 265 -22.83 -13.06 -29.66
N LEU A 266 -22.99 -11.77 -29.36
CA LEU A 266 -24.23 -11.00 -29.60
C LEU A 266 -25.45 -11.59 -28.86
N THR A 267 -25.22 -12.21 -27.71
CA THR A 267 -26.25 -12.88 -26.89
C THR A 267 -26.58 -12.13 -25.61
N ARG A 268 -25.73 -11.18 -25.21
CA ARG A 268 -25.94 -10.32 -24.03
C ARG A 268 -25.72 -8.88 -24.42
N SER A 269 -26.68 -8.03 -24.07
CA SER A 269 -26.62 -6.59 -24.32
C SER A 269 -27.16 -5.80 -23.14
N TYR A 270 -26.51 -4.68 -22.79
CA TYR A 270 -27.05 -3.67 -21.90
C TYR A 270 -27.29 -2.40 -22.71
N VAL A 271 -28.50 -1.86 -22.68
CA VAL A 271 -28.89 -0.67 -23.43
C VAL A 271 -29.22 0.47 -22.47
N LYS A 272 -28.66 1.64 -22.75
CA LYS A 272 -28.97 2.91 -22.07
C LYS A 272 -29.19 3.98 -23.13
N MET A 273 -30.36 4.60 -23.17
CA MET A 273 -30.56 5.74 -24.04
C MET A 273 -29.96 7.01 -23.41
N PHE A 274 -29.51 7.92 -24.27
CA PHE A 274 -29.18 9.28 -23.86
C PHE A 274 -29.83 10.29 -24.81
N THR A 275 -30.30 11.39 -24.23
CA THR A 275 -30.95 12.47 -24.97
C THR A 275 -29.97 13.61 -25.19
N VAL A 276 -29.88 14.11 -26.41
CA VAL A 276 -29.30 15.41 -26.75
C VAL A 276 -30.44 16.39 -26.90
N THR A 277 -30.56 17.34 -25.97
CA THR A 277 -31.60 18.36 -26.00
C THR A 277 -31.33 19.40 -27.08
N ALA A 278 -32.33 20.23 -27.41
CA ALA A 278 -32.16 21.32 -28.38
C ALA A 278 -31.01 22.28 -28.01
N ALA A 279 -30.80 22.53 -26.71
CA ALA A 279 -29.74 23.42 -26.22
C ALA A 279 -28.33 22.80 -26.33
N GLU A 280 -28.25 21.47 -26.34
CA GLU A 280 -27.01 20.67 -26.41
C GLU A 280 -26.68 20.21 -27.84
N ALA A 281 -27.61 20.39 -28.78
CA ALA A 281 -27.44 19.98 -30.16
C ALA A 281 -26.15 20.56 -30.77
N ASN A 282 -25.35 19.68 -31.36
CA ASN A 282 -24.06 20.00 -31.98
C ASN A 282 -23.06 20.67 -31.02
N LYS A 283 -23.18 20.42 -29.71
CA LYS A 283 -22.20 20.82 -28.69
C LYS A 283 -21.62 19.58 -28.01
N ASP A 284 -20.42 19.73 -27.46
CA ASP A 284 -19.77 18.64 -26.74
C ASP A 284 -20.55 18.34 -25.45
N LYS A 285 -21.01 17.09 -25.33
CA LYS A 285 -21.77 16.59 -24.18
C LYS A 285 -21.10 15.35 -23.62
N LEU A 286 -20.76 15.37 -22.33
CA LEU A 286 -20.25 14.18 -21.65
C LEU A 286 -21.39 13.20 -21.37
N ILE A 287 -21.25 11.96 -21.85
CA ILE A 287 -22.15 10.84 -21.56
C ILE A 287 -21.42 9.87 -20.65
N THR A 288 -22.12 9.41 -19.61
CA THR A 288 -21.60 8.43 -18.67
C THR A 288 -22.61 7.30 -18.42
N ALA A 289 -22.11 6.11 -18.17
CA ALA A 289 -22.92 4.95 -17.83
C ALA A 289 -22.21 4.10 -16.78
N VAL A 290 -22.81 3.98 -15.60
CA VAL A 290 -22.44 2.95 -14.61
C VAL A 290 -23.26 1.72 -14.93
N VAL A 291 -22.59 0.61 -15.22
CA VAL A 291 -23.22 -0.63 -15.69
C VAL A 291 -22.88 -1.75 -14.70
N PRO A 292 -23.88 -2.49 -14.18
CA PRO A 292 -23.63 -3.63 -13.30
C PRO A 292 -22.89 -4.74 -14.07
N GLY A 293 -22.13 -5.57 -13.36
CA GLY A 293 -21.47 -6.72 -13.99
C GLY A 293 -22.50 -7.73 -14.51
N CYS A 294 -22.32 -8.23 -15.74
CA CYS A 294 -23.19 -9.28 -16.28
C CYS A 294 -22.83 -10.62 -15.63
N LYS A 295 -23.72 -11.18 -14.79
CA LYS A 295 -23.49 -12.45 -14.08
C LYS A 295 -23.72 -13.71 -14.91
N THR A 296 -24.21 -13.56 -16.14
CA THR A 296 -24.65 -14.67 -17.00
C THR A 296 -24.11 -14.52 -18.42
N GLY A 297 -24.27 -15.59 -19.22
CA GLY A 297 -23.78 -15.66 -20.58
C GLY A 297 -22.29 -16.00 -20.68
N THR A 298 -21.86 -16.30 -21.90
CA THR A 298 -20.47 -16.59 -22.21
C THR A 298 -19.77 -15.33 -22.68
N TRP A 299 -18.62 -15.04 -22.06
CA TRP A 299 -17.81 -13.86 -22.32
C TRP A 299 -16.38 -14.28 -22.65
N VAL A 300 -15.83 -13.68 -23.70
CA VAL A 300 -14.43 -13.88 -24.08
C VAL A 300 -13.56 -13.14 -23.07
N LYS A 301 -12.59 -13.86 -22.50
CA LYS A 301 -11.69 -13.37 -21.42
C LYS A 301 -10.21 -13.56 -21.78
N ASP A 302 -9.94 -13.83 -23.05
CA ASP A 302 -8.61 -14.03 -23.61
C ASP A 302 -8.42 -13.14 -24.85
N SER A 303 -7.32 -13.34 -25.57
CA SER A 303 -7.00 -12.56 -26.78
C SER A 303 -7.72 -13.04 -28.04
N SER A 304 -8.63 -14.02 -27.96
CA SER A 304 -9.24 -14.62 -29.16
C SER A 304 -10.19 -13.65 -29.88
N ALA A 305 -10.87 -12.76 -29.16
CA ALA A 305 -11.83 -11.81 -29.70
C ALA A 305 -12.04 -10.61 -28.76
N SER A 306 -12.92 -9.68 -29.15
CA SER A 306 -13.44 -8.69 -28.21
C SER A 306 -14.11 -9.40 -27.02
N GLY A 307 -13.97 -8.87 -25.81
CA GLY A 307 -14.78 -9.31 -24.68
C GLY A 307 -16.11 -8.57 -24.68
N ILE A 308 -16.02 -7.26 -24.86
CA ILE A 308 -17.16 -6.34 -24.87
C ILE A 308 -16.97 -5.32 -25.98
N SER A 309 -18.07 -4.94 -26.61
CA SER A 309 -18.10 -3.84 -27.58
C SER A 309 -19.04 -2.76 -27.08
N VAL A 310 -18.50 -1.54 -26.95
CA VAL A 310 -19.30 -0.35 -26.68
C VAL A 310 -19.81 0.18 -28.00
N ARG A 311 -21.09 0.52 -28.07
CA ARG A 311 -21.71 1.00 -29.32
C ARG A 311 -22.53 2.26 -29.07
N ILE A 312 -22.28 3.28 -29.89
CA ILE A 312 -23.15 4.44 -30.01
C ILE A 312 -24.01 4.22 -31.25
N THR A 313 -25.30 4.07 -31.05
CA THR A 313 -26.29 3.77 -32.08
C THR A 313 -26.86 5.06 -32.66
N LEU A 314 -26.76 5.19 -33.99
CA LEU A 314 -27.23 6.34 -34.75
C LEU A 314 -28.62 6.07 -35.34
N SER A 315 -28.78 4.93 -35.99
CA SER A 315 -30.06 4.43 -36.52
C SER A 315 -30.06 2.90 -36.45
N SER A 316 -31.23 2.28 -36.34
CA SER A 316 -31.34 0.83 -36.32
C SER A 316 -32.73 0.37 -36.75
N GLY A 317 -32.78 -0.81 -37.38
CA GLY A 317 -33.97 -1.60 -37.60
C GLY A 317 -34.49 -2.25 -36.31
N SER A 318 -35.73 -2.74 -36.37
CA SER A 318 -36.46 -3.23 -35.20
C SER A 318 -35.88 -4.47 -34.53
N SER A 319 -35.06 -5.29 -35.20
CA SER A 319 -34.49 -6.50 -34.58
C SER A 319 -33.46 -6.22 -33.51
N PHE A 320 -32.92 -4.99 -33.45
CA PHE A 320 -31.94 -4.58 -32.44
C PHE A 320 -32.53 -3.63 -31.39
N LEU A 321 -33.86 -3.45 -31.38
CA LEU A 321 -34.53 -2.59 -30.41
C LEU A 321 -35.06 -3.42 -29.24
N THR A 322 -34.74 -3.02 -28.03
CA THR A 322 -35.30 -3.59 -26.79
C THR A 322 -36.41 -2.67 -26.25
N ALA A 323 -37.35 -3.24 -25.52
CA ALA A 323 -38.34 -2.48 -24.76
C ALA A 323 -37.81 -2.04 -23.37
N GLN A 324 -36.73 -2.66 -22.89
CA GLN A 324 -36.17 -2.43 -21.56
C GLN A 324 -34.79 -1.76 -21.63
N GLU A 325 -34.55 -0.82 -20.72
CA GLU A 325 -33.29 -0.09 -20.56
C GLU A 325 -32.68 -0.33 -19.18
N ASN A 326 -31.38 -0.06 -19.06
CA ASN A 326 -30.62 -0.13 -17.82
C ASN A 326 -30.56 -1.51 -17.17
N GLU A 327 -30.66 -2.56 -17.99
CA GLU A 327 -30.51 -3.94 -17.56
C GLU A 327 -29.85 -4.81 -18.65
N TRP A 328 -29.32 -5.96 -18.25
CA TRP A 328 -28.71 -6.90 -19.19
C TRP A 328 -29.78 -7.80 -19.82
N GLY A 329 -30.08 -7.56 -21.09
CA GLY A 329 -30.98 -8.36 -21.92
C GLY A 329 -30.30 -9.55 -22.61
N ASN A 330 -31.12 -10.51 -23.04
CA ASN A 330 -30.75 -11.65 -23.88
C ASN A 330 -30.97 -11.31 -25.36
N GLY A 331 -29.89 -11.11 -26.11
CA GLY A 331 -29.94 -10.76 -27.52
C GLY A 331 -28.94 -9.67 -27.90
N ASN A 332 -29.04 -9.22 -29.15
CA ASN A 332 -28.21 -8.16 -29.70
C ASN A 332 -29.03 -6.87 -29.75
N PHE A 333 -29.23 -6.21 -28.62
CA PHE A 333 -29.96 -4.94 -28.59
C PHE A 333 -28.99 -3.77 -28.52
N VAL A 334 -29.29 -2.69 -29.26
CA VAL A 334 -28.42 -1.52 -29.38
C VAL A 334 -29.09 -0.19 -29.04
N ALA A 335 -30.43 -0.15 -28.97
CA ALA A 335 -31.23 1.01 -28.61
C ALA A 335 -32.66 0.59 -28.22
N THR A 336 -33.53 1.55 -27.91
CA THR A 336 -34.99 1.35 -27.78
C THR A 336 -35.74 1.99 -28.95
N ALA A 337 -37.05 1.76 -29.02
CA ALA A 337 -37.93 2.38 -30.02
C ALA A 337 -37.96 3.92 -29.96
N SER A 338 -37.38 4.53 -28.92
CA SER A 338 -37.23 5.98 -28.81
C SER A 338 -36.08 6.57 -29.66
N LEU A 339 -35.30 5.72 -30.35
CA LEU A 339 -34.16 6.12 -31.16
C LEU A 339 -34.56 7.13 -32.27
N THR A 340 -33.84 8.24 -32.34
CA THR A 340 -34.01 9.25 -33.39
C THR A 340 -33.34 8.76 -34.69
N PRO A 341 -33.98 8.88 -35.86
CA PRO A 341 -33.46 8.38 -37.13
C PRO A 341 -32.33 9.27 -37.67
N PHE A 342 -31.12 9.14 -37.13
CA PHE A 342 -29.96 9.96 -37.50
C PHE A 342 -29.65 9.92 -39.00
N MET A 343 -29.74 8.73 -39.61
CA MET A 343 -29.42 8.52 -41.02
C MET A 343 -30.43 9.13 -41.99
N ALA A 344 -31.60 9.58 -41.54
CA ALA A 344 -32.63 10.13 -42.41
C ALA A 344 -32.24 11.46 -43.06
N THR A 345 -31.27 12.18 -42.49
CA THR A 345 -30.86 13.51 -42.94
C THR A 345 -29.39 13.52 -43.38
N VAL A 346 -29.16 13.81 -44.67
CA VAL A 346 -27.80 14.04 -45.20
C VAL A 346 -27.14 15.22 -44.50
N GLY A 347 -25.85 15.11 -44.20
CA GLY A 347 -25.08 16.14 -43.52
C GLY A 347 -25.17 16.11 -42.00
N ASN A 348 -25.99 15.23 -41.40
CA ASN A 348 -25.92 14.98 -39.97
C ASN A 348 -24.51 14.50 -39.59
N VAL A 349 -23.98 15.03 -38.49
CA VAL A 349 -22.61 14.74 -38.02
C VAL A 349 -22.67 14.14 -36.61
N VAL A 350 -21.95 13.05 -36.40
CA VAL A 350 -21.60 12.53 -35.08
C VAL A 350 -20.11 12.76 -34.84
N GLU A 351 -19.77 13.28 -33.68
CA GLU A 351 -18.40 13.25 -33.17
C GLU A 351 -18.32 12.56 -31.82
N VAL A 352 -17.21 11.86 -31.59
CA VAL A 352 -16.94 11.18 -30.32
C VAL A 352 -15.50 11.48 -29.89
N ALA A 353 -15.31 11.82 -28.62
CA ALA A 353 -14.05 12.19 -27.99
C ALA A 353 -13.95 11.62 -26.56
N ASP A 354 -12.75 11.61 -25.99
CA ASP A 354 -12.47 11.34 -24.57
C ASP A 354 -13.16 10.07 -24.02
N ILE A 355 -13.05 8.97 -24.76
CA ILE A 355 -13.74 7.71 -24.42
C ILE A 355 -12.98 6.92 -23.36
N GLY A 356 -13.71 6.24 -22.48
CA GLY A 356 -13.07 5.37 -21.51
C GLY A 356 -13.98 4.33 -20.90
N LEU A 357 -13.40 3.19 -20.53
CA LEU A 357 -14.06 2.14 -19.76
C LEU A 357 -13.19 1.72 -18.58
N TYR A 358 -13.75 1.83 -17.38
CA TYR A 358 -13.05 1.62 -16.11
C TYR A 358 -13.81 0.62 -15.25
N ALA A 359 -13.09 -0.27 -14.55
CA ALA A 359 -13.69 -1.18 -13.57
C ALA A 359 -14.23 -0.40 -12.37
N GLY A 360 -15.32 -0.90 -11.79
CA GLY A 360 -16.00 -0.28 -10.65
C GLY A 360 -17.10 0.69 -11.07
N GLY A 361 -17.77 1.29 -10.09
CA GLY A 361 -18.87 2.24 -10.32
C GLY A 361 -18.46 3.72 -10.34
N GLN A 362 -17.20 4.03 -10.04
CA GLN A 362 -16.72 5.41 -9.87
C GLN A 362 -15.97 5.88 -11.11
N LEU A 363 -16.38 7.02 -11.67
CA LEU A 363 -15.75 7.61 -12.84
C LEU A 363 -14.46 8.35 -12.43
N PRO A 364 -13.27 7.95 -12.94
CA PRO A 364 -12.06 8.72 -12.71
C PRO A 364 -12.06 10.03 -13.52
N GLU A 365 -11.26 10.99 -13.08
CA GLU A 365 -10.93 12.17 -13.88
C GLU A 365 -10.30 11.76 -15.21
N TRP A 366 -10.59 12.53 -16.27
CA TRP A 366 -9.98 12.29 -17.57
C TRP A 366 -8.48 12.54 -17.52
N GLU A 367 -7.70 11.63 -18.08
CA GLU A 367 -6.28 11.82 -18.31
C GLU A 367 -5.98 11.46 -19.76
N LEU A 368 -5.37 12.41 -20.49
CA LEU A 368 -4.93 12.18 -21.85
C LEU A 368 -3.90 11.04 -21.87
N PRO A 369 -4.15 9.91 -22.56
CA PRO A 369 -3.20 8.82 -22.62
C PRO A 369 -1.92 9.26 -23.33
N ASN A 370 -0.79 8.73 -22.86
CA ASN A 370 0.47 8.88 -23.57
C ASN A 370 0.37 8.26 -24.97
N ILE A 371 0.76 9.01 -26.00
CA ILE A 371 0.68 8.55 -27.38
C ILE A 371 1.49 7.27 -27.64
N GLY A 372 2.64 7.11 -26.98
CA GLY A 372 3.50 5.95 -27.14
C GLY A 372 2.86 4.67 -26.63
N ASP A 373 2.10 4.75 -25.54
CA ASP A 373 1.40 3.58 -24.99
C ASP A 373 0.17 3.22 -25.82
N ALA A 374 -0.59 4.23 -26.26
CA ALA A 374 -1.70 4.02 -27.20
C ALA A 374 -1.21 3.41 -28.52
N TRP A 375 -0.08 3.90 -29.05
CA TRP A 375 0.54 3.35 -30.27
C TRP A 375 0.97 1.90 -30.09
N ARG A 376 1.65 1.57 -28.97
CA ARG A 376 2.05 0.18 -28.68
C ARG A 376 0.86 -0.76 -28.54
N ALA A 377 -0.23 -0.29 -27.95
CA ALA A 377 -1.46 -1.06 -27.87
C ALA A 377 -2.08 -1.29 -29.26
N CYS A 378 -2.10 -0.26 -30.12
CA CYS A 378 -2.63 -0.37 -31.49
C CYS A 378 -1.77 -1.28 -32.39
N LEU A 379 -0.44 -1.28 -32.22
CA LEU A 379 0.49 -2.15 -32.96
C LEU A 379 0.15 -3.64 -32.83
N ARG A 380 -0.51 -4.05 -31.76
CA ARG A 380 -1.00 -5.41 -31.54
C ARG A 380 -2.08 -5.83 -32.55
N TYR A 381 -2.73 -4.87 -33.22
CA TYR A 381 -3.83 -5.07 -34.17
C TYR A 381 -3.41 -4.82 -35.61
N TYR A 382 -2.56 -3.82 -35.82
CA TYR A 382 -2.08 -3.43 -37.14
C TYR A 382 -0.61 -3.04 -37.09
N PHE A 383 0.19 -3.63 -37.97
CA PHE A 383 1.59 -3.27 -38.13
C PHE A 383 1.86 -2.94 -39.60
N ARG A 384 2.50 -1.79 -39.84
CA ARG A 384 3.03 -1.41 -41.14
C ARG A 384 4.54 -1.23 -41.04
N SER A 385 5.27 -1.97 -41.87
CA SER A 385 6.73 -1.85 -41.93
C SER A 385 7.13 -0.47 -42.44
N THR A 386 8.07 0.18 -41.76
CA THR A 386 8.71 1.42 -42.22
C THR A 386 9.89 1.15 -43.16
N ILE A 387 10.28 -0.12 -43.33
CA ILE A 387 11.34 -0.53 -44.25
C ILE A 387 10.74 -0.54 -45.67
N ASN A 388 11.12 0.46 -46.47
CA ASN A 388 10.62 0.63 -47.84
C ASN A 388 11.06 -0.50 -48.80
N ARG A 389 12.12 -1.26 -48.48
CA ARG A 389 12.69 -2.31 -49.33
C ARG A 389 13.38 -3.38 -48.48
N VAL A 390 12.92 -4.63 -48.55
CA VAL A 390 13.67 -5.80 -48.04
C VAL A 390 14.40 -6.41 -49.22
N ALA A 391 15.72 -6.22 -49.31
CA ALA A 391 16.52 -6.87 -50.33
C ALA A 391 16.63 -8.36 -49.99
N ILE A 392 16.01 -9.21 -50.81
CA ILE A 392 16.23 -10.66 -50.75
C ILE A 392 17.29 -10.98 -51.81
N PRO A 393 18.55 -11.28 -51.42
CA PRO A 393 19.59 -11.60 -52.39
C PRO A 393 19.20 -12.86 -53.18
N ASP A 394 19.23 -12.76 -54.50
CA ASP A 394 19.00 -13.88 -55.40
C ASP A 394 20.01 -13.88 -56.55
N SER A 395 20.40 -15.07 -57.01
CA SER A 395 21.22 -15.28 -58.19
C SER A 395 20.44 -16.07 -59.22
N ILE A 396 20.16 -15.44 -60.35
CA ILE A 396 19.49 -16.06 -61.49
C ILE A 396 20.55 -16.56 -62.46
N THR A 397 20.59 -17.87 -62.68
CA THR A 397 21.51 -18.53 -63.63
C THR A 397 20.78 -19.39 -64.67
N SER A 398 19.44 -19.48 -64.65
CA SER A 398 18.66 -20.37 -65.53
C SER A 398 17.50 -19.69 -66.24
N THR A 399 17.26 -20.09 -67.48
CA THR A 399 16.19 -19.61 -68.40
C THR A 399 14.90 -20.43 -68.35
N ALA A 400 14.72 -21.34 -67.38
CA ALA A 400 13.53 -22.18 -67.23
C ALA A 400 12.59 -21.66 -66.13
N SER A 401 11.30 -22.03 -66.20
CA SER A 401 10.29 -21.76 -65.17
C SER A 401 10.66 -22.47 -63.85
N ASP A 402 11.29 -21.75 -62.94
CA ASP A 402 11.77 -22.26 -61.64
C ASP A 402 10.89 -21.73 -60.51
N THR A 403 10.32 -22.61 -59.68
CA THR A 403 9.54 -22.21 -58.49
C THR A 403 10.48 -22.13 -57.30
N ARG A 404 10.89 -20.90 -56.92
CA ARG A 404 11.79 -20.66 -55.78
C ARG A 404 11.05 -20.08 -54.58
N THR A 405 11.16 -20.76 -53.44
CA THR A 405 10.73 -20.25 -52.13
C THR A 405 11.89 -19.51 -51.46
N LYS A 406 11.74 -18.21 -51.20
CA LYS A 406 12.70 -17.42 -50.39
C LYS A 406 12.00 -16.93 -49.14
N THR A 407 12.69 -16.85 -48.01
CA THR A 407 12.12 -16.50 -46.72
C THR A 407 12.75 -15.23 -46.15
N CYS A 408 11.92 -14.34 -45.61
CA CYS A 408 12.36 -13.26 -44.73
C CYS A 408 11.63 -13.32 -43.38
N TYR A 409 12.35 -12.95 -42.31
CA TYR A 409 11.79 -12.78 -40.98
C TYR A 409 11.58 -11.31 -40.69
N LEU A 410 10.39 -10.95 -40.21
CA LEU A 410 10.07 -9.63 -39.73
C LEU A 410 9.66 -9.73 -38.26
N ASP A 411 10.35 -8.96 -37.41
CA ASP A 411 9.93 -8.75 -36.03
C ASP A 411 8.85 -7.66 -36.00
N LEU A 412 7.72 -7.97 -35.40
CA LEU A 412 6.56 -7.08 -35.29
C LEU A 412 6.64 -6.17 -34.06
N GLY A 413 7.65 -6.37 -33.20
CA GLY A 413 7.92 -5.55 -32.01
C GLY A 413 6.90 -5.68 -30.88
N THR A 414 5.78 -6.36 -31.11
CA THR A 414 4.78 -6.72 -30.09
C THR A 414 4.07 -8.01 -30.48
N ARG A 415 3.53 -8.71 -29.48
CA ARG A 415 2.69 -9.89 -29.70
C ARG A 415 1.36 -9.47 -30.32
N MET A 416 1.09 -9.94 -31.53
CA MET A 416 -0.17 -9.74 -32.23
C MET A 416 -1.33 -10.44 -31.52
N ARG A 417 -2.54 -9.87 -31.60
CA ARG A 417 -3.76 -10.47 -31.01
C ARG A 417 -4.01 -11.89 -31.53
N ALA A 418 -3.91 -12.07 -32.85
CA ALA A 418 -4.00 -13.34 -33.55
C ALA A 418 -2.82 -13.48 -34.53
N VAL A 419 -2.74 -14.63 -35.22
CA VAL A 419 -1.74 -14.80 -36.28
C VAL A 419 -2.07 -13.79 -37.39
N PRO A 420 -1.16 -12.86 -37.72
CA PRO A 420 -1.45 -11.79 -38.67
C PRO A 420 -1.56 -12.34 -40.10
N VAL A 421 -2.41 -11.72 -40.90
CA VAL A 421 -2.47 -11.87 -42.36
C VAL A 421 -1.64 -10.76 -42.98
N VAL A 422 -0.75 -11.09 -43.92
CA VAL A 422 0.10 -10.10 -44.60
C VAL A 422 -0.42 -9.82 -46.00
N ALA A 423 -0.61 -8.53 -46.29
CA ALA A 423 -0.81 -8.02 -47.62
C ALA A 423 0.50 -7.43 -48.15
N VAL A 424 0.83 -7.74 -49.40
CA VAL A 424 2.04 -7.23 -50.08
C VAL A 424 1.62 -6.17 -51.07
N SER A 425 2.11 -4.94 -50.90
CA SER A 425 1.60 -3.79 -51.68
C SER A 425 2.50 -3.34 -52.86
N ALA A 426 3.46 -4.14 -53.32
CA ALA A 426 4.24 -3.81 -54.53
C ALA A 426 4.77 -5.03 -55.30
N GLY A 427 4.69 -4.96 -56.63
CA GLY A 427 5.36 -5.89 -57.55
C GLY A 427 6.88 -5.68 -57.57
N PHE A 428 7.61 -6.75 -57.89
CA PHE A 428 9.06 -6.72 -58.03
C PHE A 428 9.49 -5.82 -59.19
N THR A 429 10.28 -4.77 -58.93
CA THR A 429 10.95 -4.02 -59.99
C THR A 429 12.30 -4.67 -60.29
N GLY A 430 12.48 -5.19 -61.51
CA GLY A 430 13.76 -5.72 -62.00
C GLY A 430 13.78 -7.19 -62.46
N PHE A 431 12.64 -7.88 -62.45
CA PHE A 431 12.53 -9.27 -62.88
C PHE A 431 11.50 -9.39 -64.02
N GLY A 432 11.86 -10.04 -65.12
CA GLY A 432 10.96 -10.32 -66.23
C GLY A 432 9.84 -11.28 -65.81
N ALA A 433 8.60 -10.98 -66.24
CA ALA A 433 7.38 -11.79 -66.15
C ALA A 433 7.31 -12.80 -64.98
N VAL A 434 6.76 -12.36 -63.84
CA VAL A 434 6.36 -13.26 -62.74
C VAL A 434 4.86 -13.53 -62.87
N ASP A 435 4.47 -14.76 -63.22
CA ASP A 435 3.09 -15.12 -63.56
C ASP A 435 2.17 -15.41 -62.35
N ALA A 436 2.71 -15.65 -61.15
CA ALA A 436 1.91 -15.75 -59.91
C ALA A 436 2.76 -15.55 -58.65
N LEU A 437 2.26 -14.76 -57.70
CA LEU A 437 2.87 -14.55 -56.38
C LEU A 437 1.94 -15.07 -55.28
N ALA A 438 2.40 -16.07 -54.53
CA ALA A 438 1.70 -16.58 -53.35
C ALA A 438 2.60 -16.38 -52.11
N ALA A 439 2.24 -15.43 -51.24
CA ALA A 439 2.82 -15.32 -49.91
C ALA A 439 2.08 -16.30 -48.98
N THR A 440 2.76 -17.37 -48.57
CA THR A 440 2.22 -18.34 -47.59
C THR A 440 2.75 -18.02 -46.21
N ILE A 441 1.88 -18.09 -45.20
CA ILE A 441 2.25 -17.78 -43.82
C ILE A 441 2.61 -19.03 -43.03
N SER A 442 3.76 -19.01 -42.37
CA SER A 442 4.10 -19.92 -41.26
C SER A 442 4.69 -19.09 -40.12
N GLY A 443 3.99 -18.93 -39.00
CA GLY A 443 4.43 -18.06 -37.92
C GLY A 443 3.64 -18.19 -36.62
N ARG A 444 4.27 -17.78 -35.51
CA ARG A 444 3.66 -17.58 -34.18
C ARG A 444 3.21 -16.11 -34.08
N GLN A 445 2.39 -15.76 -33.08
CA GLN A 445 1.86 -14.41 -32.88
C GLN A 445 2.94 -13.31 -32.70
N ASP A 446 4.21 -13.69 -32.53
CA ASP A 446 5.34 -12.80 -32.23
C ASP A 446 6.36 -12.73 -33.38
N THR A 447 6.22 -13.54 -34.44
CA THR A 447 7.20 -13.62 -35.54
C THR A 447 6.55 -14.19 -36.79
N PHE A 448 6.80 -13.56 -37.94
CA PHE A 448 6.23 -13.99 -39.21
C PHE A 448 7.29 -14.27 -40.29
N GLN A 449 7.10 -15.40 -40.99
CA GLN A 449 7.90 -15.83 -42.14
C GLN A 449 7.15 -15.49 -43.43
N ALA A 450 7.60 -14.46 -44.16
CA ALA A 450 7.04 -14.11 -45.46
C ALA A 450 7.94 -14.63 -46.58
N ASN A 451 7.35 -15.18 -47.64
CA ASN A 451 8.10 -15.51 -48.83
C ASN A 451 7.93 -14.43 -49.90
N ASN A 452 9.05 -13.89 -50.43
CA ASN A 452 9.11 -12.90 -51.52
C ASN A 452 8.36 -11.57 -51.28
N LEU A 453 8.95 -10.59 -50.57
CA LEU A 453 8.27 -9.33 -50.20
C LEU A 453 9.01 -8.02 -50.56
N TRP A 454 8.24 -7.00 -50.99
CA TRP A 454 8.71 -5.61 -51.17
C TRP A 454 7.97 -4.52 -50.37
N VAL A 455 6.79 -4.77 -49.80
CA VAL A 455 6.17 -3.95 -48.74
C VAL A 455 5.22 -4.87 -47.97
N ALA A 456 5.33 -4.96 -46.63
CA ALA A 456 4.44 -5.78 -45.79
C ALA A 456 3.49 -4.89 -44.99
N ASP A 457 2.19 -5.05 -45.19
CA ASP A 457 1.17 -4.58 -44.25
C ASP A 457 0.58 -5.83 -43.56
N ALA A 458 0.68 -5.91 -42.24
CA ALA A 458 0.14 -7.03 -41.45
C ALA A 458 -1.16 -6.60 -40.76
N ARG A 459 -2.26 -7.28 -41.06
CA ARG A 459 -3.59 -7.05 -40.48
C ARG A 459 -4.05 -8.28 -39.71
N ILE A 460 -4.83 -8.08 -38.64
CA ILE A 460 -5.47 -9.16 -37.87
C ILE A 460 -6.97 -9.17 -38.12
#